data_AF-A0A7J6U9V1-F1
#
_entry.id   AF-A0A7J6U9V1-F1
#
_cell.length_a   1.000
_cell.length_b   1.000
_cell.length_c   1.000
_cell.angle_alpha   90.00
_cell.angle_beta   90.00
_cell.angle_gamma   90.00
#
_symmetry.space_group_name_H-M   'P 1'
#
loop_
_entity.id
_entity.type
_entity.pdbx_description
1 polymer ?
#
loop_
_entity_poly.entity_id
_entity_poly.type
_entity_poly.pdbx_seq_one_letter_code
_entity_poly.pdbx_strand_id
1 'polypeptide(L)'
;SPEVAWVTKAGDSDLPEPIAIRPTSETIMYPSYADWIRSYRDLPLKLNQWTNVVRWEFKQPTPFIRTREFLWQEGHTAHATKEEAVELVYKILDLYKMLYEELLAVPVVQGVKSEMEKFAG
;
A
#
# COMPACT_ATOMS: atom_id res chain seq x y z
N SER A 1 -7.07 13.56 -5.23
CA SER A 1 -8.21 12.64 -5.08
C SER A 1 -9.13 13.17 -3.99
N PRO A 2 -10.46 13.03 -4.11
CA PRO A 2 -11.40 13.51 -3.10
C PRO A 2 -11.27 12.76 -1.74
N GLU A 3 -10.53 11.65 -1.70
CA GLU A 3 -10.28 10.86 -0.50
C GLU A 3 -9.06 11.34 0.33
N VAL A 4 -8.31 12.34 -0.15
CA VAL A 4 -7.09 12.80 0.54
C VAL A 4 -7.46 13.72 1.71
N ALA A 5 -7.02 13.36 2.91
CA ALA A 5 -7.10 14.22 4.09
C ALA A 5 -5.91 15.19 4.12
N TRP A 6 -6.20 16.48 4.26
CA TRP A 6 -5.21 17.56 4.25
C TRP A 6 -5.07 18.19 5.62
N VAL A 7 -3.83 18.34 6.09
CA VAL A 7 -3.45 19.17 7.23
C VAL A 7 -3.07 20.54 6.68
N THR A 8 -3.82 21.56 7.07
CA THR A 8 -3.59 22.95 6.63
C THR A 8 -3.17 23.88 7.77
N LYS A 9 -3.35 23.46 9.03
CA LYS A 9 -3.10 24.27 10.23
C LYS A 9 -2.39 23.46 11.32
N ALA A 10 -1.59 24.16 12.13
CA ALA A 10 -1.04 23.67 13.38
C ALA A 10 -1.49 24.61 14.52
N GLY A 11 -2.49 24.19 15.29
CA GLY A 11 -3.22 25.09 16.18
C GLY A 11 -3.95 26.18 15.38
N ASP A 12 -3.69 27.44 15.69
CA ASP A 12 -4.28 28.60 15.01
C ASP A 12 -3.46 29.12 13.82
N SER A 13 -2.25 28.57 13.58
CA SER A 13 -1.37 29.00 12.49
C SER A 13 -1.55 28.15 11.23
N ASP A 14 -1.67 28.81 10.08
CA ASP A 14 -1.69 28.15 8.76
C ASP A 14 -0.29 27.64 8.38
N LEU A 15 -0.26 26.46 7.75
CA LEU A 15 0.97 25.93 7.15
C LEU A 15 1.26 26.67 5.83
N PRO A 16 2.55 26.88 5.49
CA PRO A 16 2.92 27.52 4.22
C PRO A 16 2.45 26.72 3.00
N GLU A 17 2.44 25.38 3.13
CA GLU A 17 1.89 24.46 2.15
C GLU A 17 1.06 23.37 2.87
N PRO A 18 -0.14 23.02 2.37
CA PRO A 18 -0.91 21.90 2.92
C PRO A 18 -0.16 20.58 2.83
N ILE A 19 -0.20 19.78 3.89
CA ILE A 19 0.43 18.46 3.95
C ILE A 19 -0.66 17.39 3.89
N ALA A 20 -0.51 16.40 3.03
CA ALA A 20 -1.42 15.27 2.95
C ALA A 20 -1.11 14.22 4.02
N ILE A 21 -2.14 13.69 4.68
CA ILE A 21 -2.03 12.42 5.42
C ILE A 21 -1.95 11.30 4.39
N ARG A 22 -1.03 10.35 4.57
CA ARG A 22 -0.81 9.26 3.60
C ARG A 22 -2.09 8.45 3.32
N PRO A 23 -2.58 8.40 2.07
CA PRO A 23 -3.58 7.42 1.66
C PRO A 23 -2.94 6.07 1.26
N THR A 24 -1.64 6.11 0.95
CA THR A 24 -0.72 5.03 0.56
C THR A 24 0.69 5.63 0.46
N SER A 25 1.76 4.83 0.45
CA SER A 25 3.13 5.35 0.59
C SER A 25 4.00 5.32 -0.68
N GLU A 26 3.48 5.03 -1.87
CA GLU A 26 4.26 5.02 -3.13
C GLU A 26 5.01 6.35 -3.33
N THR A 27 4.32 7.49 -3.18
CA THR A 27 4.91 8.81 -3.38
C THR A 27 5.88 9.22 -2.26
N ILE A 28 5.85 8.55 -1.11
CA ILE A 28 6.77 8.77 0.01
C ILE A 28 8.01 7.87 -0.17
N MET A 29 7.81 6.61 -0.52
CA MET A 29 8.86 5.58 -0.54
C MET A 29 9.67 5.62 -1.84
N TYR A 30 9.03 5.78 -3.00
CA TYR A 30 9.69 5.60 -4.30
C TYR A 30 10.76 6.65 -4.62
N PRO A 31 10.67 7.92 -4.18
CA PRO A 31 11.78 8.85 -4.27
C PRO A 31 13.03 8.33 -3.53
N SER A 32 12.84 7.75 -2.34
CA SER A 32 13.94 7.15 -1.57
C SER A 32 14.50 5.91 -2.25
N TYR A 33 13.65 5.09 -2.89
CA TYR A 33 14.09 3.90 -3.62
C TYR A 33 14.98 4.29 -4.81
N ALA A 34 14.59 5.34 -5.55
CA ALA A 34 15.41 5.88 -6.64
C ALA A 34 16.76 6.40 -6.16
N ASP A 35 16.83 6.86 -4.91
CA ASP A 35 18.10 7.29 -4.30
C ASP A 35 18.99 6.14 -3.81
N TRP A 36 18.38 5.06 -3.30
CA TRP A 36 19.10 3.91 -2.77
C TRP A 36 19.57 2.93 -3.85
N ILE A 37 18.78 2.72 -4.91
CA ILE A 37 19.08 1.73 -5.95
C ILE A 37 19.92 2.39 -7.05
N ARG A 38 21.23 2.11 -7.07
CA ARG A 38 22.18 2.66 -8.04
C ARG A 38 22.82 1.58 -8.93
N SER A 39 22.72 0.31 -8.54
CA SER A 39 23.26 -0.84 -9.25
C SER A 39 22.31 -2.05 -9.16
N TYR A 40 22.48 -3.01 -10.08
CA TYR A 40 21.80 -4.32 -9.97
C TYR A 40 22.12 -5.04 -8.66
N ARG A 41 23.25 -4.71 -8.00
CA ARG A 41 23.66 -5.26 -6.71
C ARG A 41 22.81 -4.78 -5.54
N ASP A 42 22.10 -3.67 -5.69
CA ASP A 42 21.20 -3.13 -4.67
C ASP A 42 19.81 -3.79 -4.75
N LEU A 43 19.61 -4.67 -5.74
CA LEU A 43 18.40 -5.43 -5.95
C LEU A 43 18.60 -6.90 -5.53
N PRO A 44 17.54 -7.54 -5.01
CA PRO A 44 16.20 -7.00 -4.78
C PRO A 44 16.11 -6.17 -3.49
N LEU A 45 15.46 -5.00 -3.57
CA LEU A 45 15.05 -4.23 -2.38
C LEU A 45 13.67 -4.71 -1.95
N LYS A 46 13.50 -5.07 -0.67
CA LYS A 46 12.23 -5.56 -0.12
C LYS A 46 11.96 -4.90 1.22
N LEU A 47 10.99 -4.00 1.29
CA LEU A 47 10.59 -3.36 2.54
C LEU A 47 9.09 -3.56 2.81
N ASN A 48 8.75 -3.56 4.08
CA ASN A 48 7.39 -3.62 4.59
C ASN A 48 7.25 -2.65 5.75
N GLN A 49 6.11 -1.98 5.85
CA GLN A 49 5.76 -1.18 7.03
C GLN A 49 4.37 -1.55 7.54
N TRP A 50 4.21 -1.45 8.86
CA TRP A 50 2.92 -1.53 9.54
C TRP A 50 2.51 -0.13 9.98
N THR A 51 1.31 0.29 9.59
CA THR A 51 0.82 1.64 9.89
C THR A 51 -0.69 1.75 9.79
N ASN A 52 -1.25 2.82 10.34
CA ASN A 52 -2.52 3.37 9.88
C ASN A 52 -2.36 4.13 8.55
N VAL A 53 -3.43 4.17 7.76
CA VAL A 53 -3.62 5.09 6.63
C VAL A 53 -4.98 5.76 6.72
N VAL A 54 -5.11 6.92 6.07
CA VAL A 54 -6.37 7.68 6.06
C VAL A 54 -6.87 7.85 4.64
N ARG A 55 -8.11 7.42 4.40
CA ARG A 55 -8.86 7.63 3.15
C ARG A 55 -10.25 8.16 3.49
N TRP A 56 -10.60 9.32 2.97
CA TRP A 56 -11.91 9.94 3.20
C TRP A 56 -12.99 9.28 2.32
N GLU A 57 -13.26 8.00 2.60
CA GLU A 57 -14.20 7.15 1.88
C GLU A 57 -15.60 7.77 1.81
N PHE A 58 -16.14 7.86 0.58
CA PHE A 58 -17.49 8.37 0.30
C PHE A 58 -18.57 7.29 0.42
N LYS A 59 -18.19 6.02 0.22
CA LYS A 59 -19.09 4.88 0.36
C LYS A 59 -19.41 4.67 1.85
N GLN A 60 -20.54 4.00 2.11
CA GLN A 60 -20.99 3.68 3.47
C GLN A 60 -19.86 3.02 4.28
N PRO A 61 -19.39 3.63 5.38
CA PRO A 61 -18.40 3.01 6.24
C PRO A 61 -19.01 1.77 6.92
N THR A 62 -18.23 0.71 6.99
CA THR A 62 -18.56 -0.56 7.62
C THR A 62 -17.37 -0.96 8.50
N PRO A 63 -17.54 -1.17 9.81
CA PRO A 63 -16.43 -1.55 10.70
C PRO A 63 -15.59 -2.70 10.13
N PHE A 64 -14.27 -2.58 10.22
CA PHE A 64 -13.25 -3.47 9.63
C PHE A 64 -13.19 -3.50 8.09
N ILE A 65 -14.34 -3.55 7.41
CA ILE A 65 -14.40 -3.74 5.94
C ILE A 65 -14.09 -2.45 5.17
N ARG A 66 -14.53 -1.30 5.69
CA ARG A 66 -14.29 0.02 5.09
C ARG A 66 -14.41 1.10 6.16
N THR A 67 -13.27 1.61 6.63
CA THR A 67 -13.18 2.71 7.60
C THR A 67 -12.35 3.85 7.03
N ARG A 68 -12.52 5.07 7.56
CA ARG A 68 -11.73 6.24 7.11
C ARG A 68 -10.28 6.19 7.56
N GLU A 69 -10.03 5.55 8.69
CA GLU A 69 -8.71 5.19 9.17
C GLU A 69 -8.68 3.67 9.38
N PHE A 70 -7.65 3.00 8.88
CA PHE A 70 -7.47 1.57 9.08
C PHE A 70 -5.99 1.22 9.23
N LEU A 71 -5.73 0.18 10.03
CA LEU A 71 -4.42 -0.41 10.18
C LEU A 71 -4.16 -1.37 9.02
N TRP A 72 -2.96 -1.33 8.46
CA TRP A 72 -2.54 -2.24 7.41
C TRP A 72 -1.05 -2.52 7.45
N GLN A 73 -0.65 -3.47 6.61
CA GLN A 73 0.72 -3.54 6.10
C GLN A 73 0.73 -3.06 4.66
N GLU A 74 1.87 -2.54 4.23
CA GLU A 74 2.17 -2.30 2.81
C GLU A 74 3.61 -2.74 2.51
N GLY A 75 3.73 -3.69 1.59
CA GLY A 75 5.00 -4.21 1.09
C GLY A 75 5.36 -3.60 -0.26
N HIS A 76 6.56 -3.03 -0.37
CA HIS A 76 7.07 -2.46 -1.61
C HIS A 76 8.43 -3.10 -1.92
N THR A 77 8.56 -3.59 -3.16
CA THR A 77 9.76 -4.30 -3.59
C THR A 77 10.20 -3.88 -4.98
N ALA A 78 11.51 -3.83 -5.21
CA ALA A 78 12.11 -3.64 -6.52
C ALA A 78 13.02 -4.83 -6.84
N HIS A 79 12.98 -5.31 -8.07
CA HIS A 79 13.71 -6.50 -8.53
C HIS A 79 14.43 -6.21 -9.85
N ALA A 80 15.50 -6.96 -10.13
CA ALA A 80 16.27 -6.79 -11.36
C ALA A 80 15.51 -7.30 -12.59
N THR A 81 14.66 -8.32 -12.40
CA THR A 81 13.88 -8.96 -13.47
C THR A 81 12.39 -8.98 -13.16
N LYS A 82 11.58 -9.06 -14.22
CA LYS A 82 10.12 -9.19 -14.10
C LYS A 82 9.74 -10.54 -13.49
N GLU A 83 10.49 -11.58 -13.83
CA GLU A 83 10.30 -12.94 -13.36
C GLU A 83 10.41 -13.03 -11.84
N GLU A 84 11.45 -12.42 -11.25
CA GLU A 84 11.63 -12.34 -9.78
C GLU A 84 10.51 -11.52 -9.11
N ALA A 85 10.09 -10.42 -9.73
CA ALA A 85 8.99 -9.61 -9.21
C ALA A 85 7.67 -10.40 -9.19
N VAL A 86 7.37 -11.12 -10.29
CA VAL A 86 6.16 -11.95 -10.41
C VAL A 86 6.20 -13.14 -9.44
N GLU A 87 7.35 -13.78 -9.26
CA GLU A 87 7.52 -14.85 -8.26
C GLU A 87 7.16 -14.33 -6.85
N LEU A 88 7.65 -13.14 -6.48
CA LEU A 88 7.32 -12.56 -5.19
C LEU A 88 5.83 -12.20 -5.06
N VAL A 89 5.21 -11.69 -6.13
CA VAL A 89 3.76 -11.39 -6.13
C VAL A 89 2.95 -12.63 -5.74
N TYR A 90 3.22 -13.78 -6.37
CA TYR A 90 2.51 -15.02 -6.06
C TYR A 90 2.85 -15.55 -4.67
N LYS A 91 4.12 -15.46 -4.24
CA LYS A 91 4.51 -15.84 -2.88
C LYS A 91 3.76 -15.03 -1.81
N ILE A 92 3.60 -13.72 -1.99
CA ILE A 92 2.84 -12.89 -1.06
C ILE A 92 1.33 -13.18 -1.14
N LEU A 93 0.80 -13.47 -2.34
CA LEU A 93 -0.58 -13.90 -2.50
C LEU A 93 -0.88 -15.21 -1.76
N ASP A 94 0.06 -16.16 -1.74
CA ASP A 94 -0.04 -17.38 -0.95
C ASP A 94 -0.02 -17.10 0.56
N LEU A 95 0.84 -16.17 1.02
CA LEU A 95 0.82 -15.73 2.43
C LEU A 95 -0.53 -15.10 2.82
N TYR A 96 -1.14 -14.31 1.93
CA TYR A 96 -2.48 -13.78 2.18
C TYR A 96 -3.54 -14.88 2.24
N LYS A 97 -3.46 -15.90 1.37
CA LYS A 97 -4.35 -17.06 1.46
C LYS A 97 -4.18 -17.79 2.78
N MET A 98 -2.95 -18.10 3.20
CA MET A 98 -2.70 -18.75 4.50
C MET A 98 -3.18 -17.90 5.68
N LEU A 99 -2.98 -16.58 5.65
CA LEU A 99 -3.50 -15.68 6.68
C LEU A 99 -5.02 -15.84 6.83
N TYR A 100 -5.76 -15.85 5.73
CA TYR A 100 -7.22 -15.99 5.80
C TYR A 100 -7.66 -17.42 6.14
N GLU A 101 -7.08 -18.44 5.51
CA GLU A 101 -7.55 -19.83 5.64
C GLU A 101 -7.04 -20.51 6.90
N GLU A 102 -5.76 -20.35 7.23
CA GLU A 102 -5.13 -21.06 8.34
C GLU A 102 -5.28 -20.31 9.67
N LEU A 103 -5.11 -18.97 9.66
CA LEU A 103 -5.22 -18.18 10.88
C LEU A 103 -6.66 -17.73 11.17
N LEU A 104 -7.41 -17.30 10.15
CA LEU A 104 -8.75 -16.73 10.33
C LEU A 104 -9.89 -17.71 10.02
N ALA A 105 -9.58 -18.91 9.48
CA ALA A 105 -10.57 -19.91 9.05
C ALA A 105 -11.60 -19.38 8.04
N VAL A 106 -11.21 -18.43 7.18
CA VAL A 106 -12.03 -17.83 6.13
C VAL A 106 -11.56 -18.33 4.76
N PRO A 107 -12.39 -19.07 4.00
CA PRO A 107 -12.01 -19.54 2.67
C PRO A 107 -11.92 -18.38 1.68
N VAL A 108 -10.88 -18.38 0.84
CA VAL A 108 -10.67 -17.34 -0.19
C VAL A 108 -10.32 -17.96 -1.55
N VAL A 109 -10.61 -17.23 -2.62
CA VAL A 109 -10.29 -17.65 -4.00
C VAL A 109 -9.19 -16.76 -4.54
N GLN A 110 -8.04 -17.35 -4.87
CA GLN A 110 -6.96 -16.65 -5.58
C GLN A 110 -7.37 -16.38 -7.03
N GLY A 111 -6.97 -15.23 -7.57
CA GLY A 111 -7.27 -14.87 -8.95
C GLY A 111 -6.53 -13.62 -9.41
N VAL A 112 -6.63 -13.35 -10.71
CA VAL A 112 -6.06 -12.17 -11.36
C VAL A 112 -7.19 -11.22 -11.72
N LYS A 113 -7.04 -9.93 -11.41
CA LYS A 113 -8.01 -8.91 -11.78
C LYS A 113 -8.08 -8.75 -13.30
N SER A 114 -9.27 -8.44 -13.81
CA SER A 114 -9.42 -8.03 -15.21
C SER A 114 -8.72 -6.70 -15.46
N GLU A 115 -8.50 -6.36 -16.72
CA GLU A 115 -7.88 -5.07 -17.10
C GLU A 115 -8.64 -3.84 -16.57
N MET A 116 -9.97 -3.95 -16.40
CA MET A 116 -10.80 -2.87 -15.86
C MET A 116 -10.73 -2.75 -14.33
N GLU A 117 -10.32 -3.81 -13.63
CA GLU A 117 -10.35 -3.90 -12.16
C GLU A 117 -8.95 -3.96 -11.52
N LYS A 118 -7.89 -4.00 -12.32
CA LYS A 118 -6.51 -3.96 -11.82
C LYS A 118 -6.15 -2.56 -11.32
N PHE A 119 -5.11 -2.49 -10.49
CA PHE A 119 -4.52 -1.21 -10.12
C PHE A 119 -3.98 -0.49 -11.38
N ALA A 120 -4.21 0.82 -11.47
CA ALA A 120 -3.88 1.60 -12.66
C ALA A 120 -2.39 2.02 -12.74
N GLY A 121 -1.66 1.95 -11.62
CA GLY A 121 -0.23 2.26 -11.55
C GLY A 121 0.67 1.09 -11.90
#